data_AF-A0A7Y2HC15-F1
#
_entry.id   AF-A0A7Y2HC15-F1
#
_cell.length_a   1.000
_cell.length_b   1.000
_cell.length_c   1.000
_cell.angle_alpha   90.00
_cell.angle_beta   90.00
_cell.angle_gamma   90.00
#
_symmetry.space_group_name_H-M   'P 1'
#
loop_
_entity.id
_entity.type
_entity.pdbx_description
1 polymer ?
#
loop_
_entity_poly.entity_id
_entity_poly.type
_entity_poly.pdbx_seq_one_letter_code
_entity_poly.pdbx_strand_id
1 'polypeptide(L)'
;MKIFFKGLGFFIMLVGLLLLLKPGIIIGWMETNSDQPFMYVLAIVMRLTFGGLLLWYSKASRYPKIIGFIGIISILAALVFLIMGQEQFLGFVSSMIPGIQVYSAISAMTGMALGVFIIYAFNGKED
;
A
#
# COMPACT_ATOMS: atom_id res chain seq x y z
N MET A 1 17.98 -6.79 6.55
CA MET A 1 17.37 -5.65 5.82
C MET A 1 16.96 -6.01 4.39
N LYS A 2 17.87 -6.47 3.52
CA LYS A 2 17.55 -6.87 2.13
C LYS A 2 16.43 -7.92 2.05
N ILE A 3 16.47 -8.95 2.89
CA ILE A 3 15.45 -10.01 2.97
C ILE A 3 14.06 -9.47 3.32
N PHE A 4 13.97 -8.54 4.27
CA PHE A 4 12.70 -7.94 4.68
C PHE A 4 12.04 -7.19 3.52
N PHE A 5 12.78 -6.31 2.83
CA PHE A 5 12.25 -5.55 1.68
C PHE A 5 11.95 -6.44 0.47
N LYS A 6 12.70 -7.54 0.27
CA LYS A 6 12.36 -8.56 -0.71
C LYS A 6 11.02 -9.22 -0.40
N GLY A 7 10.82 -9.63 0.86
CA GLY A 7 9.55 -10.22 1.31
C GLY A 7 8.38 -9.25 1.17
N LEU A 8 8.56 -8.00 1.58
CA LEU A 8 7.54 -6.96 1.47
C LEU A 8 7.21 -6.61 0.01
N GLY A 9 8.22 -6.46 -0.87
CA GLY A 9 7.99 -6.24 -2.29
C GLY A 9 7.32 -7.43 -2.97
N PHE A 10 7.70 -8.66 -2.60
CA PHE A 10 7.06 -9.88 -3.09
C PHE A 10 5.60 -9.99 -2.63
N PHE A 11 5.31 -9.63 -1.38
CA PHE A 11 3.95 -9.59 -0.86
C PHE A 11 3.08 -8.58 -1.63
N ILE A 12 3.58 -7.36 -1.86
CA ILE A 12 2.86 -6.34 -2.65
C ILE A 12 2.61 -6.82 -4.07
N MET A 13 3.61 -7.48 -4.68
CA MET A 13 3.46 -8.06 -6.02
C MET A 13 2.40 -9.15 -6.05
N LEU A 14 2.36 -10.04 -5.05
CA LEU A 14 1.32 -11.07 -4.94
C LEU A 14 -0.08 -10.48 -4.73
N VAL A 15 -0.21 -9.45 -3.90
CA VAL A 15 -1.49 -8.75 -3.71
C VAL A 15 -1.95 -8.11 -5.03
N GLY A 16 -1.04 -7.47 -5.78
CA GLY A 16 -1.33 -6.94 -7.10
C GLY A 16 -1.76 -8.04 -8.09
N LEU A 17 -1.06 -9.17 -8.10
CA LEU A 17 -1.41 -10.31 -8.95
C LEU A 17 -2.79 -10.90 -8.58
N LEU A 18 -3.08 -11.03 -7.29
CA LEU A 18 -4.37 -11.50 -6.79
C LEU A 18 -5.50 -10.55 -7.20
N LEU A 19 -5.27 -9.24 -7.09
CA LEU A 19 -6.22 -8.21 -7.52
C LEU A 19 -6.46 -8.26 -9.04
N LEU A 20 -5.44 -8.61 -9.84
CA LEU A 20 -5.57 -8.74 -11.28
C LEU A 20 -6.37 -9.99 -11.69
N LEU A 21 -6.06 -11.14 -11.09
CA LEU A 21 -6.64 -12.43 -11.49
C LEU A 21 -8.03 -12.67 -10.91
N LYS A 22 -8.25 -12.24 -9.65
CA LYS A 22 -9.50 -12.45 -8.91
C LYS A 22 -9.81 -11.23 -8.03
N PRO A 23 -10.16 -10.08 -8.65
CA PRO A 23 -10.45 -8.84 -7.91
C PRO A 23 -11.57 -9.02 -6.88
N GLY A 24 -12.55 -9.89 -7.17
CA GLY A 24 -13.68 -10.18 -6.28
C GLY A 24 -13.29 -10.71 -4.90
N ILE A 25 -12.11 -11.33 -4.73
CA ILE A 25 -11.65 -11.78 -3.41
C ILE A 25 -11.35 -10.56 -2.51
N ILE A 26 -10.60 -9.59 -3.05
CA ILE A 26 -10.19 -8.39 -2.29
C ILE A 26 -11.38 -7.44 -2.16
N ILE A 27 -12.12 -7.20 -3.25
CA ILE A 27 -13.28 -6.30 -3.26
C ILE A 27 -14.39 -6.86 -2.36
N GLY A 28 -14.71 -8.15 -2.44
CA GLY A 28 -15.73 -8.77 -1.59
C GLY A 28 -15.35 -8.76 -0.11
N TRP A 29 -14.06 -8.92 0.21
CA TRP A 29 -13.58 -8.73 1.58
C TRP A 29 -13.74 -7.28 2.04
N MET A 30 -13.43 -6.30 1.18
CA MET A 30 -13.65 -4.89 1.49
C MET A 30 -15.13 -4.58 1.70
N GLU A 31 -16.03 -5.06 0.83
CA GLU A 31 -17.49 -4.94 0.99
C GLU A 31 -17.96 -5.42 2.35
N THR A 32 -17.51 -6.62 2.73
CA THR A 32 -17.93 -7.29 3.98
C THR A 32 -17.42 -6.58 5.24
N ASN A 33 -16.32 -5.82 5.16
CA ASN A 33 -15.68 -5.21 6.34
C ASN A 33 -15.61 -3.68 6.29
N SER A 34 -16.16 -3.04 5.26
CA SER A 34 -16.03 -1.60 4.97
C SER A 34 -16.56 -0.67 6.05
N ASP A 35 -17.48 -1.16 6.88
CA ASP A 35 -18.11 -0.48 8.00
C ASP A 35 -17.39 -0.73 9.33
N GLN A 36 -16.41 -1.63 9.36
CA GLN A 36 -15.71 -1.98 10.59
C GLN A 36 -14.66 -0.93 10.95
N PRO A 37 -14.61 -0.47 12.21
CA PRO A 37 -13.57 0.44 12.71
C PRO A 37 -12.14 -0.06 12.46
N PHE A 38 -11.99 -1.38 12.38
CA PHE A 38 -10.71 -2.02 12.08
C PHE A 38 -10.13 -1.59 10.72
N MET A 39 -10.96 -1.36 9.69
CA MET A 39 -10.49 -0.88 8.39
C MET A 39 -9.78 0.47 8.48
N TYR A 40 -10.33 1.37 9.30
CA TYR A 40 -9.74 2.70 9.55
C TYR A 40 -8.38 2.59 10.23
N VAL A 41 -8.32 1.85 11.34
CA VAL A 41 -7.08 1.66 12.10
C VAL A 41 -6.03 0.96 11.25
N LEU A 42 -6.40 -0.12 10.54
CA LEU A 42 -5.51 -0.85 9.66
C LEU A 42 -4.96 0.04 8.54
N ALA A 43 -5.82 0.85 7.90
CA ALA A 43 -5.43 1.76 6.83
C ALA A 43 -4.37 2.78 7.28
N ILE A 44 -4.49 3.31 8.49
CA ILE A 44 -3.54 4.27 9.07
C ILE A 44 -2.26 3.56 9.50
N VAL A 45 -2.37 2.51 10.31
CA VAL A 45 -1.21 1.78 10.87
C VAL A 45 -0.35 1.19 9.77
N MET A 46 -0.96 0.57 8.75
CA MET A 46 -0.22 0.02 7.61
C MET A 46 0.51 1.11 6.85
N ARG A 47 -0.11 2.27 6.61
CA ARG A 47 0.54 3.39 5.89
C ARG A 47 1.65 4.05 6.69
N LEU A 48 1.45 4.28 7.98
CA LEU A 48 2.50 4.85 8.84
C LEU A 48 3.68 3.89 8.97
N THR A 49 3.42 2.60 9.15
CA THR A 49 4.46 1.58 9.26
C THR A 49 5.20 1.44 7.92
N PHE A 50 4.47 1.29 6.82
CA PHE A 50 5.04 1.15 5.49
C PHE A 50 5.84 2.40 5.08
N GLY A 51 5.24 3.58 5.21
CA GLY A 51 5.87 4.85 4.86
C GLY A 51 7.07 5.17 5.75
N GLY A 52 6.95 4.93 7.05
CA GLY A 52 8.04 5.09 8.02
C GLY A 52 9.21 4.16 7.71
N LEU A 53 8.96 2.89 7.40
CA LEU A 53 9.98 1.94 6.99
C LEU A 53 10.68 2.38 5.70
N LEU A 54 9.94 2.79 4.68
CA LEU A 54 10.54 3.29 3.43
C LEU A 54 11.39 4.54 3.68
N LEU A 55 10.91 5.49 4.49
CA LEU A 55 11.63 6.73 4.77
C LEU A 55 12.92 6.46 5.56
N TRP A 56 12.83 5.65 6.62
CA TRP A 56 13.96 5.28 7.47
C TRP A 56 15.07 4.59 6.66
N TYR A 57 14.68 3.67 5.78
CA TYR A 57 15.60 2.84 5.02
C TYR A 57 15.92 3.38 3.62
N SER A 58 15.37 4.54 3.25
CA SER A 58 15.57 5.17 1.94
C SER A 58 17.05 5.32 1.58
N LYS A 59 17.89 5.76 2.52
CA LYS A 59 19.34 5.98 2.32
C LYS A 59 20.10 4.70 1.95
N ALA A 60 19.61 3.54 2.36
CA ALA A 60 20.21 2.24 2.03
C ALA A 60 19.70 1.64 0.71
N SER A 61 18.71 2.26 0.07
CA SER A 61 18.24 1.86 -1.26
C SER A 61 19.12 2.41 -2.37
N ARG A 62 19.05 1.80 -3.56
CA ARG A 62 19.66 2.31 -4.80
C ARG A 62 19.05 3.63 -5.26
N TYR A 63 17.80 3.90 -4.86
CA TYR A 63 17.06 5.11 -5.24
C TYR A 63 16.52 5.87 -4.01
N PRO A 64 17.39 6.46 -3.16
CA PRO A 64 16.97 7.06 -1.89
C PRO A 64 15.90 8.13 -2.04
N LYS A 65 16.01 8.97 -3.07
CA LYS A 65 15.04 10.05 -3.33
C LYS A 65 13.65 9.49 -3.67
N ILE A 66 13.57 8.46 -4.52
CA ILE A 66 12.30 7.87 -4.95
C ILE A 66 11.65 7.11 -3.78
N ILE A 67 12.42 6.29 -3.07
CA ILE A 67 11.91 5.54 -1.91
C ILE A 67 11.47 6.48 -0.79
N GLY A 68 12.26 7.52 -0.50
CA GLY A 68 11.89 8.55 0.47
C GLY A 68 10.61 9.27 0.08
N PHE A 69 10.44 9.63 -1.20
CA PHE A 69 9.24 10.29 -1.71
C PHE A 69 7.98 9.40 -1.56
N ILE A 70 8.07 8.12 -1.92
CA ILE A 70 6.96 7.16 -1.71
C ILE A 70 6.62 7.04 -0.22
N GLY A 71 7.65 6.99 0.64
CA GLY A 71 7.46 6.97 2.10
C GLY A 71 6.71 8.19 2.62
N ILE A 72 7.09 9.39 2.16
CA ILE A 72 6.41 10.64 2.51
C ILE A 72 4.96 10.64 2.06
N ILE A 73 4.67 10.25 0.80
CA ILE A 73 3.28 10.16 0.30
C ILE A 73 2.45 9.22 1.17
N SER A 74 3.01 8.07 1.55
CA SER A 74 2.31 7.09 2.37
C SER A 74 1.96 7.64 3.76
N ILE A 75 2.90 8.34 4.41
CA ILE A 75 2.67 9.00 5.70
C ILE A 75 1.63 10.12 5.56
N LEU A 76 1.74 10.97 4.53
CA LEU A 76 0.77 12.04 4.30
C LEU A 76 -0.64 11.49 4.09
N ALA A 77 -0.80 10.41 3.33
CA ALA A 77 -2.10 9.76 3.16
C ALA A 77 -2.67 9.25 4.50
N ALA A 78 -1.82 8.72 5.39
CA ALA A 78 -2.26 8.32 6.73
C ALA A 78 -2.71 9.51 7.57
N LEU A 79 -2.00 10.65 7.50
CA LEU A 79 -2.38 11.87 8.19
C LEU A 79 -3.69 12.45 7.67
N VAL A 80 -3.91 12.41 6.35
CA VAL A 80 -5.19 12.81 5.74
C VAL A 80 -6.33 11.95 6.30
N PHE A 81 -6.16 10.64 6.41
CA PHE A 81 -7.16 9.76 7.01
C PHE A 81 -7.35 10.02 8.50
N LEU A 82 -6.28 10.33 9.22
CA LEU A 82 -6.36 10.72 10.62
C LEU A 82 -7.20 11.99 10.81
N ILE A 83 -6.97 13.01 9.98
CA ILE A 83 -7.69 14.29 10.02
C ILE A 83 -9.16 14.13 9.59
N MET A 84 -9.42 13.31 8.57
CA MET A 84 -10.76 12.96 8.10
C MET A 84 -11.58 12.27 9.20
N GLY A 85 -10.93 11.51 10.08
CA GLY A 85 -11.60 10.77 11.14
C GLY A 85 -12.31 9.52 10.63
N GLN A 86 -12.75 8.68 11.58
CA GLN A 86 -13.22 7.33 11.29
C GLN A 86 -14.50 7.30 10.44
N GLU A 87 -15.55 8.02 10.84
CA GLU A 87 -16.85 7.94 10.15
C GLU A 87 -16.76 8.41 8.70
N GLN A 88 -16.07 9.52 8.45
CA GLN A 88 -15.87 10.07 7.11
C GLN A 88 -15.02 9.13 6.24
N PHE A 89 -14.00 8.49 6.83
CA PHE A 89 -13.19 7.50 6.12
C PHE A 89 -14.01 6.27 5.72
N LEU A 90 -14.80 5.69 6.64
CA LEU A 90 -15.63 4.51 6.33
C LEU A 90 -16.69 4.86 5.27
N GLY A 91 -17.31 6.03 5.38
CA GLY A 91 -18.21 6.56 4.36
C GLY A 91 -17.52 6.73 3.00
N PHE A 92 -16.29 7.26 2.98
CA PHE A 92 -15.49 7.41 1.76
C PHE A 92 -15.18 6.05 1.12
N VAL A 93 -14.71 5.07 1.90
CA VAL A 93 -14.39 3.72 1.41
C VAL A 93 -15.65 3.05 0.86
N SER A 94 -16.76 3.09 1.59
CA SER A 94 -18.04 2.53 1.15
C SER A 94 -18.53 3.17 -0.15
N SER A 95 -18.35 4.50 -0.32
CA SER A 95 -18.70 5.21 -1.55
C SER A 95 -17.85 4.80 -2.77
N MET A 96 -16.62 4.33 -2.55
CA MET A 96 -15.68 3.97 -3.62
C MET A 96 -15.85 2.53 -4.09
N ILE A 97 -16.32 1.63 -3.22
CA ILE A 97 -16.45 0.19 -3.50
C ILE A 97 -17.22 -0.12 -4.79
N PRO A 98 -18.40 0.48 -5.07
CA PRO A 98 -19.14 0.20 -6.30
C PRO A 98 -18.36 0.51 -7.59
N GLY A 99 -17.45 1.49 -7.55
CA GLY A 99 -16.63 1.90 -8.69
C GLY A 99 -15.24 1.27 -8.73
N ILE A 100 -14.79 0.62 -7.65
CA ILE A 100 -13.40 0.18 -7.50
C ILE A 100 -13.02 -0.92 -8.50
N GLN A 101 -14.01 -1.70 -8.95
CA GLN A 101 -13.78 -2.78 -9.91
C GLN A 101 -13.21 -2.27 -11.24
N VAL A 102 -13.63 -1.09 -11.70
CA VAL A 102 -13.11 -0.47 -12.93
C VAL A 102 -11.62 -0.12 -12.79
N TYR A 103 -11.19 0.23 -11.58
CA TYR A 103 -9.81 0.60 -11.27
C TYR A 103 -8.94 -0.57 -10.80
N SER A 104 -9.51 -1.79 -10.67
CA SER A 104 -8.83 -2.97 -10.16
C SER A 104 -7.59 -3.35 -10.99
N ALA A 105 -7.68 -3.29 -12.32
CA ALA A 105 -6.56 -3.61 -13.20
C ALA A 105 -5.40 -2.61 -13.04
N ILE A 106 -5.69 -1.30 -13.04
CA ILE A 106 -4.67 -0.25 -12.93
C ILE A 106 -4.00 -0.29 -11.54
N SER A 107 -4.80 -0.48 -10.49
CA SER A 107 -4.28 -0.62 -9.12
C SER A 107 -3.45 -1.89 -8.96
N ALA A 108 -3.86 -3.00 -9.57
CA ALA A 108 -3.09 -4.25 -9.60
C ALA A 108 -1.74 -4.07 -10.31
N MET A 109 -1.73 -3.48 -11.51
CA MET A 109 -0.51 -3.19 -12.26
C MET A 109 0.44 -2.28 -11.49
N THR A 110 -0.10 -1.22 -10.88
CA THR A 110 0.67 -0.30 -10.05
C THR A 110 1.26 -1.00 -8.82
N GLY A 111 0.47 -1.86 -8.16
CA GLY A 111 0.92 -2.68 -7.04
C GLY A 111 2.05 -3.62 -7.45
N MET A 112 1.89 -4.37 -8.53
CA MET A 112 2.94 -5.26 -9.05
C MET A 112 4.22 -4.49 -9.39
N ALA A 113 4.10 -3.36 -10.11
CA ALA A 113 5.24 -2.52 -10.46
C ALA A 113 5.96 -1.99 -9.21
N LEU A 114 5.21 -1.54 -8.20
CA LEU A 114 5.77 -1.08 -6.93
C LEU A 114 6.49 -2.21 -6.18
N GLY A 115 5.91 -3.41 -6.14
CA GLY A 115 6.52 -4.58 -5.51
C GLY A 115 7.85 -4.96 -6.15
N VAL A 116 7.88 -5.05 -7.49
CA VAL A 116 9.11 -5.30 -8.27
C VAL A 116 10.14 -4.20 -8.04
N PHE A 117 9.71 -2.94 -8.07
CA PHE A 117 10.58 -1.79 -7.83
C PHE A 117 11.22 -1.83 -6.44
N ILE A 118 10.47 -2.15 -5.39
CA ILE A 118 11.00 -2.27 -4.02
C ILE A 118 12.04 -3.39 -3.94
N ILE A 119 11.75 -4.56 -4.53
CA ILE A 119 12.72 -5.67 -4.58
C ILE A 119 14.02 -5.20 -5.23
N TYR A 120 13.92 -4.55 -6.39
CA TYR A 120 15.07 -4.08 -7.15
C TYR A 120 15.86 -2.99 -6.41
N ALA A 121 15.16 -2.01 -5.84
CA ALA A 121 15.75 -0.87 -5.14
C ALA A 121 16.58 -1.28 -3.91
N PHE A 122 16.23 -2.39 -3.26
CA PHE A 122 16.93 -2.90 -2.08
C PHE A 122 17.84 -4.11 -2.35
N ASN A 123 17.94 -4.59 -3.60
CA ASN A 123 18.85 -5.68 -3.95
C ASN A 123 20.27 -5.18 -4.29
N GLY A 124 20.39 -4.01 -4.93
CA GLY A 124 21.61 -3.57 -5.60
C GLY A 124 22.60 -2.69 -4.81
N LYS A 125 22.36 -2.44 -3.51
CA LYS A 125 23.36 -1.74 -2.67
C LYS A 125 24.17 -2.81 -1.93
N GLU A 126 25.26 -3.25 -2.54
CA GLU A 126 26.36 -3.85 -1.78
C GLU A 126 26.99 -2.72 -0.97
N ASP A 127 27.09 -2.92 0.34
CA ASP A 127 27.96 -2.10 1.18
C ASP A 127 29.41 -2.40 0.82
#